data_AF-A0A2K8DPM5-F1
#
_entry.id   AF-A0A2K8DPM5-F1
#
_cell.length_a   1.000
_cell.length_b   1.000
_cell.length_c   1.000
_cell.angle_alpha   90.00
_cell.angle_beta   90.00
_cell.angle_gamma   90.00
#
_symmetry.space_group_name_H-M   'P 1'
#
loop_
_entity.id
_entity.type
_entity.pdbx_description
1 polymer ?
#
loop_
_entity_poly.entity_id
_entity_poly.type
_entity_poly.pdbx_seq_one_letter_code
_entity_poly.pdbx_strand_id
1 'polypeptide(L)' 'MARRALAAIGCAAAIATTGGVKVGDTLPDVSLDEGFPPEKVSLKQFCPGKTFVLMGLPGAFTPT' A
#
# COMPACT_ATOMS: atom_id res chain seq x y z
N MET A 1 40.85 -10.41 -0.73
CA MET A 1 40.07 -10.96 -1.86
C MET A 1 38.61 -10.60 -1.62
N ALA A 2 38.16 -9.47 -2.16
CA ALA A 2 36.86 -8.87 -1.87
C ALA A 2 35.74 -9.56 -2.64
N ARG A 3 34.64 -9.89 -1.96
CA ARG A 3 33.35 -10.23 -2.59
C ARG A 3 32.24 -9.42 -1.93
N ARG A 4 32.16 -8.14 -2.30
CA ARG A 4 30.96 -7.32 -2.10
C ARG A 4 29.93 -7.78 -3.14
N ALA A 5 28.98 -8.61 -2.73
CA ALA A 5 27.78 -8.85 -3.51
C ALA A 5 26.88 -7.62 -3.37
N LEU A 6 26.88 -6.76 -4.38
CA LEU A 6 25.92 -5.68 -4.52
C LEU A 6 24.60 -6.33 -4.96
N ALA A 7 23.71 -6.58 -4.00
CA ALA A 7 22.36 -7.04 -4.30
C ALA A 7 21.63 -5.93 -5.05
N ALA A 8 21.25 -6.20 -6.30
CA ALA A 8 20.51 -5.30 -7.15
C ALA A 8 19.19 -4.91 -6.47
N ILE A 9 19.05 -3.61 -6.17
CA ILE A 9 17.79 -3.01 -5.75
C ILE A 9 16.91 -2.91 -7.00
N GLY A 10 16.14 -3.97 -7.27
CA GLY A 10 15.04 -3.93 -8.22
C GLY A 10 13.83 -3.28 -7.55
N CYS A 11 13.74 -1.96 -7.59
CA CYS A 11 12.50 -1.27 -7.25
C CYS A 11 11.53 -1.42 -8.42
N ALA A 12 10.75 -2.50 -8.42
CA ALA A 12 9.60 -2.62 -9.31
C ALA A 12 8.50 -1.69 -8.79
N ALA A 13 8.54 -0.42 -9.20
CA ALA A 13 7.39 0.45 -9.06
C ALA A 13 6.28 -0.15 -9.93
N ALA A 14 5.37 -0.90 -9.30
CA ALA A 14 4.16 -1.37 -9.94
C ALA A 14 3.40 -0.15 -10.42
N ILE A 15 3.41 0.08 -11.74
CA ILE A 15 2.51 1.02 -12.40
C ILE A 15 1.12 0.51 -12.05
N ALA A 16 0.39 1.25 -11.22
CA ALA A 16 -1.00 0.97 -10.94
C ALA A 16 -1.75 1.02 -12.28
N THR A 17 -1.97 -0.15 -12.86
CA THR A 17 -2.80 -0.29 -14.04
C THR A 17 -4.16 0.28 -13.68
N THR A 18 -4.64 1.25 -14.47
CA THR A 18 -5.95 1.90 -14.35
C THR A 18 -7.13 0.95 -14.64
N GLY A 19 -6.98 -0.33 -14.31
CA GLY A 19 -8.00 -1.37 -14.41
C GLY A 19 -8.39 -1.84 -13.01
N GLY A 20 -9.69 -2.11 -12.80
CA GLY A 20 -10.22 -2.55 -11.51
C GLY A 20 -9.48 -3.76 -10.92
N VAL A 21 -9.34 -3.74 -9.59
CA VAL A 21 -8.68 -4.79 -8.79
C VAL A 21 -9.42 -6.13 -8.95
N LYS A 22 -8.68 -7.22 -9.02
CA LYS A 22 -9.20 -8.59 -9.16
C LYS A 22 -8.92 -9.39 -7.89
N VAL A 23 -9.70 -10.47 -7.70
CA VAL A 23 -9.45 -11.42 -6.61
C VAL A 23 -8.10 -12.11 -6.87
N GLY A 24 -7.21 -12.09 -5.87
CA GLY A 24 -5.86 -12.63 -5.98
C GLY A 24 -4.78 -11.59 -6.26
N ASP A 25 -5.15 -10.35 -6.60
CA ASP A 25 -4.19 -9.27 -6.73
C ASP A 25 -3.56 -8.92 -5.38
N THR A 26 -2.27 -8.57 -5.41
CA THR A 26 -1.57 -8.13 -4.21
C THR A 26 -1.91 -6.66 -3.92
N LEU A 27 -2.07 -6.34 -2.64
CA LEU A 27 -2.36 -4.99 -2.19
C LEU A 27 -1.16 -4.07 -2.50
N PRO A 28 -1.38 -2.87 -3.07
CA PRO A 28 -0.28 -1.98 -3.47
C PRO A 28 0.48 -1.42 -2.25
N ASP A 29 1.77 -1.17 -2.45
CA ASP A 29 2.64 -0.61 -1.42
C ASP A 29 2.46 0.92 -1.35
N VAL A 30 1.45 1.35 -0.58
CA VAL A 30 1.13 2.77 -0.37
C VAL A 30 1.05 3.09 1.12
N SER A 31 1.41 4.33 1.46
CA SER A 31 1.25 4.89 2.80
C SER A 31 0.06 5.84 2.82
N LEU A 32 -0.81 5.70 3.82
CA LEU A 32 -1.91 6.60 4.11
C LEU A 32 -1.55 7.49 5.30
N ASP A 33 -2.05 8.72 5.30
CA ASP A 33 -1.92 9.61 6.47
C ASP A 33 -3.15 9.43 7.36
N GLU A 34 -2.93 9.11 8.63
CA GLU A 34 -3.97 8.93 9.65
C GLU A 34 -4.00 10.14 10.60
N GLY A 35 -5.20 10.65 10.85
CA GLY A 35 -5.45 11.68 11.86
C GLY A 35 -4.99 13.10 11.50
N PHE A 36 -4.95 13.94 12.53
CA PHE A 36 -4.45 15.32 12.49
C PHE A 36 -3.83 15.64 13.87
N PRO A 37 -2.51 15.77 14.02
CA PRO A 37 -1.45 15.80 12.99
C PRO A 37 -1.27 14.46 12.25
N PRO A 38 -0.82 14.50 10.98
CA PRO A 38 -0.78 13.31 10.12
C PRO A 38 0.33 12.33 10.52
N GLU A 39 -0.05 11.10 10.80
CA GLU A 39 0.86 9.97 10.97
C GLU A 39 0.86 9.07 9.72
N LYS A 40 2.04 8.66 9.23
CA LYS A 40 2.15 7.81 8.04
C LYS A 40 1.99 6.32 8.39
N VAL A 41 0.91 5.72 7.93
CA VAL A 41 0.62 4.29 8.08
C VAL A 41 0.85 3.56 6.76
N SER A 42 1.72 2.55 6.77
CA SER A 42 2.01 1.73 5.57
C SER A 42 1.10 0.51 5.49
N LEU A 43 0.32 0.38 4.42
CA LEU A 43 -0.64 -0.72 4.27
C LEU A 43 0.04 -2.10 4.29
N LYS A 44 1.22 -2.21 3.70
CA LYS A 44 2.03 -3.44 3.68
C LYS A 44 2.44 -3.94 5.07
N GLN A 45 2.61 -3.03 6.02
CA GLN A 45 2.95 -3.37 7.40
C GLN A 45 1.71 -3.62 8.27
N PHE A 46 0.58 -3.00 7.90
CA PHE A 46 -0.66 -3.09 8.66
C PHE A 46 -1.52 -4.33 8.31
N CYS A 47 -1.51 -4.74 7.05
CA CYS A 47 -2.31 -5.84 6.52
C CYS A 47 -1.83 -7.30 6.78
N PRO A 48 -0.56 -7.61 7.16
CA PRO A 48 -0.13 -9.01 7.27
C PRO A 48 -0.76 -9.70 8.49
N GLY A 49 -1.19 -10.95 8.29
CA GLY A 49 -1.69 -11.83 9.36
C GLY A 49 -3.09 -11.51 9.88
N LYS A 50 -3.83 -10.60 9.21
CA LYS A 50 -5.19 -10.21 9.60
C LYS A 50 -6.13 -10.22 8.40
N THR A 51 -7.38 -10.58 8.63
CA THR A 51 -8.46 -10.31 7.68
C THR A 51 -8.96 -8.89 7.94
N PHE A 52 -8.99 -8.04 6.90
CA PHE A 52 -9.43 -6.65 6.98
C PHE A 52 -10.43 -6.34 5.87
N VAL A 53 -11.23 -5.29 6.08
CA VAL A 53 -12.15 -4.73 5.08
C VAL A 53 -11.68 -3.31 4.77
N LEU A 54 -11.40 -3.04 3.50
CA LEU A 54 -11.02 -1.71 3.02
C LEU A 54 -12.19 -1.14 2.20
N MET A 55 -12.77 -0.02 2.65
CA MET A 55 -13.89 0.64 1.99
C MET A 55 -13.51 2.07 1.61
N GLY A 56 -13.61 2.40 0.33
CA GLY A 56 -13.40 3.76 -0.18
C GLY A 56 -14.70 4.55 -0.14
N LEU A 57 -14.68 5.70 0.56
CA LEU A 57 -15.79 6.65 0.58
C LEU A 57 -15.46 7.87 -0.30
N PRO A 58 -16.47 8.58 -0.85
CA PRO A 58 -16.23 9.77 -1.67
C PRO A 58 -15.62 10.94 -0.89
N GLY A 59 -15.90 11.05 0.41
CA GLY A 59 -15.35 12.09 1.26
C GLY A 59 -15.80 11.92 2.71
N ALA A 60 -15.12 12.62 3.63
CA ALA A 60 -15.59 12.73 5.01
C ALA A 60 -16.85 13.63 5.04
N PHE A 61 -17.83 13.27 5.87
CA PHE A 61 -19.07 14.04 6.08
C PHE A 61 -19.95 14.23 4.84
N THR A 62 -19.85 13.38 3.82
CA THR A 62 -20.79 13.42 2.68
C THR A 62 -22.17 12.96 3.14
N PRO A 63 -23.22 13.81 3.03
CA PRO A 63 -24.57 13.42 3.41
C PRO A 63 -25.12 12.39 2.42
N THR A 64 -25.83 11.39 2.93
CA THR A 64 -26.60 10.42 2.16
C THR A 64 -27.94 11.00 1.71
#